data_AF-A0A1G0EI64-F1
#
_entry.id   AF-A0A1G0EI64-F1
#
_cell.length_a   1.000
_cell.length_b   1.000
_cell.length_c   1.000
_cell.angle_alpha   90.00
_cell.angle_beta   90.00
_cell.angle_gamma   90.00
#
_symmetry.space_group_name_H-M   'P 1'
#
loop_
_entity.id
_entity.type
_entity.pdbx_description
1 polymer ?
#
loop_
_entity_poly.entity_id
_entity_poly.type
_entity_poly.pdbx_seq_one_letter_code
_entity_poly.pdbx_strand_id
1 'polypeptide(L)' 'MKVPLGSQEIELHQIDHVEGGMSLLRVRIREGKRFTIFDIDPATAQQWAATMQHWADSQVHPAHG' A
#
# COMPACT_ATOMS: atom_id res chain seq x y z
N MET A 1 4.07 4.96 -7.54
CA MET A 1 3.68 3.87 -8.46
C MET A 1 2.37 4.24 -9.16
N LYS A 2 2.18 3.86 -10.43
CA LYS A 2 0.91 4.06 -11.14
C LYS A 2 0.15 2.74 -11.21
N VAL A 3 -1.11 2.76 -10.81
CA VAL A 3 -2.00 1.59 -10.90
C VAL A 3 -2.50 1.48 -12.35
N PRO A 4 -2.52 0.29 -12.96
CA PRO A 4 -2.85 0.12 -14.38
C PRO A 4 -4.30 0.50 -14.74
N LEU A 5 -5.23 0.53 -13.78
CA LEU A 5 -6.62 0.89 -13.98
C LEU A 5 -6.95 2.16 -13.18
N GLY A 6 -7.68 3.10 -13.79
CA GLY A 6 -8.26 4.25 -13.08
C GLY A 6 -7.38 5.49 -12.91
N SER A 7 -6.21 5.56 -13.55
CA SER A 7 -5.29 6.73 -13.44
C SER A 7 -4.92 7.07 -11.99
N GLN A 8 -4.80 6.05 -11.13
CA GLN A 8 -4.48 6.22 -9.73
C GLN A 8 -2.96 6.23 -9.51
N GLU A 9 -2.49 7.21 -8.75
CA GLU A 9 -1.10 7.32 -8.33
C GLU A 9 -1.01 7.01 -6.84
N ILE A 10 -0.15 6.07 -6.47
CA ILE A 10 0.13 5.75 -5.06
C ILE A 10 1.56 6.14 -4.74
N GLU A 11 1.73 6.86 -3.62
CA GLU A 11 3.03 7.20 -3.04
C GLU A 11 3.11 6.68 -1.61
N LEU A 12 4.30 6.23 -1.23
CA LEU A 12 4.61 5.73 0.11
C LEU A 12 5.74 6.58 0.68
N HIS A 13 5.54 7.14 1.87
CA HIS A 13 6.52 8.02 2.54
C HIS A 13 6.70 7.56 3.98
N GLN A 14 7.95 7.36 4.42
CA GLN A 14 8.24 7.18 5.84
C GLN A 14 8.08 8.51 6.57
N ILE A 15 7.39 8.49 7.70
CA ILE A 15 7.22 9.63 8.60
C ILE A 15 7.81 9.24 9.95
N ASP A 16 8.89 9.91 10.35
CA ASP A 16 9.54 9.70 11.64
C ASP A 16 9.05 10.74 12.65
N HIS A 17 8.60 10.28 13.81
CA HIS A 17 8.22 11.15 14.92
C HIS A 17 9.44 11.44 15.79
N VAL A 18 9.86 12.71 15.83
CA VAL A 18 11.13 13.23 16.40
C VAL A 18 11.39 12.93 17.88
N GLU A 19 10.41 12.48 18.67
CA GLU A 19 10.56 12.17 20.11
C GLU A 19 10.63 10.66 20.39
N GLY A 20 11.36 9.89 19.56
CA GLY A 20 11.48 8.43 19.73
C GLY A 20 10.18 7.67 19.49
N GLY A 21 9.25 8.29 18.76
CA GLY A 21 7.96 7.71 18.40
C GLY A 21 8.09 6.62 17.33
N MET A 22 6.96 5.93 17.09
CA MET A 22 6.84 4.90 16.07
C MET A 22 7.03 5.50 14.67
N SER A 23 7.90 4.94 13.84
CA SER A 23 7.94 5.27 12.41
C SER A 23 6.65 4.79 11.75
N LEU A 24 5.97 5.69 11.05
CA LEU A 24 4.76 5.38 10.30
C LEU A 24 5.03 5.39 8.81
N LEU A 25 4.26 4.61 8.07
CA LEU A 25 4.22 4.66 6.61
C LEU A 25 2.99 5.45 6.17
N ARG A 26 3.21 6.61 5.57
CA ARG A 26 2.15 7.40 4.93
C ARG A 26 1.88 6.87 3.54
N VAL A 27 0.64 6.46 3.31
CA VAL A 27 0.14 6.08 1.98
C VAL A 27 -0.69 7.23 1.42
N ARG A 28 -0.34 7.68 0.22
CA ARG A 28 -1.09 8.72 -0.51
C ARG A 28 -1.62 8.12 -1.79
N ILE A 29 -2.94 8.12 -1.95
CA ILE A 29 -3.62 7.67 -3.17
C ILE A 29 -4.26 8.89 -3.82
N ARG A 30 -3.91 9.15 -5.07
CA ARG A 30 -4.46 10.24 -5.88
C ARG A 30 -5.27 9.69 -7.04
N GLU A 31 -6.49 10.18 -7.21
CA GLU A 31 -7.36 9.94 -8.35
C GLU A 31 -7.82 11.28 -8.92
N GLY A 32 -7.09 11.79 -9.92
CA GLY A 32 -7.31 13.13 -10.48
C GLY A 32 -7.14 14.24 -9.43
N LYS A 33 -8.26 14.79 -8.94
CA LYS A 33 -8.33 15.82 -7.89
C LYS A 33 -8.68 15.26 -6.50
N ARG A 34 -9.05 13.99 -6.40
CA ARG A 34 -9.38 13.33 -5.12
C ARG A 34 -8.12 12.74 -4.51
N PHE A 35 -8.02 12.84 -3.20
CA PHE A 35 -6.89 12.34 -2.43
C PHE A 35 -7.39 11.57 -1.22
N THR A 36 -6.78 10.42 -0.97
CA THR A 36 -6.91 9.67 0.27
C THR A 36 -5.52 9.52 0.86
N ILE A 37 -5.36 9.93 2.12
CA ILE A 37 -4.10 9.87 2.85
C ILE A 37 -4.37 9.22 4.19
N PHE A 38 -3.57 8.23 4.56
CA PHE A 38 -3.59 7.61 5.87
C PHE A 38 -2.18 7.13 6.22
N ASP A 39 -1.95 7.01 7.52
CA ASP A 39 -0.68 6.54 8.07
C ASP A 39 -0.92 5.16 8.71
N ILE A 40 -0.02 4.22 8.45
CA ILE A 40 -0.06 2.88 9.03
C ILE A 40 1.22 2.58 9.79
N ASP A 41 1.10 1.81 10.86
CA ASP A 41 2.25 1.29 11.60
C ASP A 41 2.96 0.14 10.84
N PRO A 42 4.17 -0.25 11.25
CA PRO A 42 4.93 -1.32 10.59
C PRO A 42 4.22 -2.68 10.56
N ALA A 43 3.46 -3.03 11.60
CA ALA A 43 2.75 -4.32 11.66
C ALA A 43 1.56 -4.35 10.70
N THR A 44 0.83 -3.25 10.57
CA THR A 44 -0.22 -3.07 9.57
C THR A 44 0.36 -3.13 8.15
N ALA A 45 1.49 -2.45 7.90
CA ALA A 45 2.18 -2.50 6.61
C ALA A 45 2.60 -3.93 6.22
N GLN A 46 3.13 -4.70 7.18
CA GLN A 46 3.50 -6.10 6.97
C GLN A 46 2.30 -6.98 6.58
N GLN A 47 1.16 -6.81 7.27
CA GLN A 47 -0.06 -7.54 6.97
C GLN A 47 -0.58 -7.24 5.55
N TRP A 48 -0.51 -5.98 5.14
CA TRP A 48 -0.92 -5.57 3.79
C TRP A 48 -0.01 -6.19 2.72
N ALA A 49 1.30 -6.13 2.91
CA ALA A 49 2.26 -6.75 2.00
C ALA A 49 1.99 -8.26 1.84
N ALA A 50 1.80 -8.97 2.95
CA ALA A 50 1.48 -10.41 2.92
C ALA A 50 0.16 -10.70 2.19
N THR A 51 -0.87 -9.89 2.42
CA THR A 51 -2.18 -10.05 1.74
C THR A 51 -2.07 -9.84 0.24
N MET A 52 -1.36 -8.79 -0.20
CA MET A 52 -1.13 -8.51 -1.62
C MET A 52 -0.29 -9.60 -2.29
N GLN A 53 0.76 -10.09 -1.62
CA GLN A 53 1.61 -11.17 -2.12
C GLN A 53 0.81 -12.46 -2.30
N HIS A 54 0.06 -12.87 -1.28
CA HIS A 54 -0.78 -14.06 -1.34
C HIS A 54 -1.80 -14.00 -2.49
N TRP A 55 -2.44 -12.84 -2.69
CA TRP A 55 -3.33 -12.65 -3.83
C TRP A 55 -2.59 -12.81 -5.17
N ALA A 56 -1.42 -12.19 -5.34
CA ALA A 56 -0.64 -12.29 -6.56
C ALA A 56 -0.22 -13.75 -6.85
N ASP A 57 0.24 -14.48 -5.83
CA ASP A 57 0.64 -15.89 -5.95
C ASP A 57 -0.56 -16.76 -6.39
N SER A 58 -1.77 -16.47 -5.90
CA SER A 58 -2.98 -17.20 -6.29
C SER A 58 -3.37 -17.01 -7.76
N GLN A 59 -2.93 -15.93 -8.43
CA GLN A 59 -3.23 -15.69 -9.86
C GLN A 59 -2.38 -16.55 -10.79
N VAL A 60 -1.22 -17.03 -10.33
CA VAL A 60 -0.28 -17.84 -11.12
C VAL A 60 -0.74 -19.31 -11.21
N HIS A 61 -1.82 -19.68 -10.50
CA HIS A 61 -2.51 -20.96 -10.64
C HIS A 61 -3.80 -20.80 -11.47
N PRO A 62 -3.74 -20.82 -12.81
CA PRO A 62 -4.95 -21.05 -13.58
C PRO A 62 -5.39 -22.49 -13.28
N ALA A 63 -6.59 -22.64 -12.72
CA ALA A 63 -7.28 -23.91 -12.69
C ALA A 63 -7.46 -24.38 -14.13
N HIS A 64 -6.50 -25.14 -14.64
CA HIS A 64 -6.73 -26.12 -15.67
C HIS A 64 -7.19 -27.39 -14.97
N GLY A 65 -8.51 -27.51 -14.85
CA GLY A 65 -9.26 -28.69 -14.43
C GLY A 65 -10.68 -28.56 -14.93
#